data_AF-A0A1F2Z6E1-F1
#
_entry.id   AF-A0A1F2Z6E1-F1
#
_cell.length_a   1.000
_cell.length_b   1.000
_cell.length_c   1.000
_cell.angle_alpha   90.00
_cell.angle_beta   90.00
_cell.angle_gamma   90.00
#
_symmetry.space_group_name_H-M   'P 1'
#
loop_
_entity.id
_entity.type
_entity.pdbx_description
1 polymer ?
#
loop_
_entity_poly.entity_id
_entity_poly.type
_entity_poly.pdbx_seq_one_letter_code
_entity_poly.pdbx_strand_id
1 'polypeptide(L)'
;MTDTKNIRGSALIYILIAVALLAALTVSLMEPSGQQVQSQSSTSMVTDISGQVSFISSSISECILSHPDQDSELTTTQQKNAPYPINPKDPYFNAQSADPLSASDDSAKWLRCPGNPGGSGSNNQDHARLFGGSSGKFLPPAPAMFSDWTYYNGADGVYIMTTTTKTDPFITSSMAKLDAKYSNCESEVIDRRTLGSLTITTDTTPGSTAARTCPASTLCFRYWIILKPTAIHQDTDCP
;
A
#
# COMPACT_ATOMS: atom_id res chain seq x y z
N MET A 1 71.32 -46.93 17.73
CA MET A 1 70.80 -46.17 16.58
C MET A 1 69.28 -46.22 16.64
N THR A 2 68.66 -45.19 17.19
CA THR A 2 67.21 -45.04 17.28
C THR A 2 66.81 -43.96 16.28
N ASP A 3 66.23 -44.41 15.18
CA ASP A 3 65.87 -43.60 14.00
C ASP A 3 64.67 -42.71 14.34
N THR A 4 64.87 -41.39 14.35
CA THR A 4 63.85 -40.38 14.67
C THR A 4 63.17 -39.90 13.38
N LYS A 5 62.50 -40.80 12.68
CA LYS A 5 61.63 -40.45 11.53
C LYS A 5 60.18 -40.72 11.92
N ASN A 6 59.41 -39.67 12.22
CA ASN A 6 57.95 -39.56 11.94
C ASN A 6 57.19 -38.43 12.68
N ILE A 7 57.83 -37.38 13.21
CA ILE A 7 57.07 -36.32 13.94
C ILE A 7 56.60 -35.16 13.02
N ARG A 8 57.11 -35.05 11.78
CA ARG A 8 56.83 -33.89 10.90
C ARG A 8 55.52 -33.96 10.10
N GLY A 9 54.92 -35.15 9.92
CA GLY A 9 53.65 -35.30 9.17
C GLY A 9 52.38 -35.04 9.99
N SER A 10 52.47 -35.20 11.32
CA SER A 10 51.31 -35.11 12.22
C SER A 10 50.96 -33.66 12.58
N ALA A 11 51.97 -32.80 12.80
CA ALA A 11 51.76 -31.39 13.16
C ALA A 11 51.03 -30.58 12.06
N LEU A 12 51.30 -30.88 10.79
CA LEU A 12 50.65 -30.21 9.65
C LEU A 12 49.15 -30.51 9.56
N ILE A 13 48.75 -31.74 9.91
CA ILE A 13 47.34 -32.16 9.94
C ILE A 13 46.59 -31.43 11.06
N TYR A 14 47.20 -31.29 12.24
CA TYR A 14 46.58 -30.55 13.34
C TYR A 14 46.41 -29.05 13.02
N ILE A 15 47.36 -28.44 12.32
CA ILE A 15 47.23 -27.04 11.88
C ILE A 15 46.09 -26.89 10.86
N LEU A 16 45.98 -27.80 9.88
CA LEU A 16 44.91 -27.78 8.88
C LEU A 16 43.52 -27.95 9.50
N ILE A 17 43.39 -28.87 10.46
CA ILE A 17 42.13 -29.07 11.20
C ILE A 17 41.79 -27.81 12.01
N ALA A 18 42.77 -27.20 12.67
CA ALA A 18 42.55 -25.97 13.44
C ALA A 18 42.12 -24.79 12.54
N VAL A 19 42.73 -24.63 11.36
CA VAL A 19 42.35 -23.57 10.40
C VAL A 19 40.97 -23.84 9.80
N ALA A 20 40.64 -25.09 9.48
CA ALA A 20 39.31 -25.45 8.99
C ALA A 20 38.21 -25.21 10.05
N LEU A 21 38.49 -25.52 11.32
CA LEU A 21 37.58 -25.24 12.43
C LEU A 21 37.44 -23.75 12.70
N LEU A 22 38.52 -22.97 12.63
CA LEU A 22 38.44 -21.50 12.73
C LEU A 22 37.65 -20.89 11.59
N ALA A 23 37.86 -21.35 10.34
CA ALA A 23 37.13 -20.89 9.17
C ALA A 23 35.63 -21.21 9.27
N ALA A 24 35.27 -22.43 9.69
CA ALA A 24 33.90 -22.83 9.92
C ALA A 24 33.25 -22.03 11.06
N LEU A 25 33.99 -21.70 12.12
CA LEU A 25 33.52 -20.87 13.21
C LEU A 25 33.32 -19.41 12.76
N THR A 26 34.19 -18.86 11.92
CA THR A 26 33.99 -17.52 11.34
C THR A 26 32.80 -17.48 10.38
N VAL A 27 32.54 -18.52 9.59
CA VAL A 27 31.37 -18.58 8.69
C VAL A 27 30.06 -18.70 9.48
N SER A 28 30.06 -19.48 10.57
CA SER A 28 28.91 -19.60 11.46
C SER A 28 28.68 -18.36 12.36
N LEU A 29 29.68 -17.49 12.51
CA LEU A 29 29.57 -16.21 13.23
C LEU A 29 29.35 -14.99 12.30
N MET A 30 29.61 -15.11 10.97
CA MET A 30 29.49 -14.00 10.02
C MET A 30 28.08 -13.77 9.45
N GLU A 31 27.07 -14.60 9.75
CA GLU A 31 25.65 -14.24 9.59
C GLU A 31 24.85 -14.77 10.79
N PRO A 32 24.04 -13.93 11.48
CA PRO A 32 22.74 -13.52 10.92
C PRO A 32 22.24 -12.12 11.35
N SER A 33 23.07 -11.23 11.90
CA SER A 33 22.56 -9.94 12.42
C SER A 33 21.90 -9.10 11.31
N GLY A 34 22.50 -9.04 10.11
CA GLY A 34 21.93 -8.36 8.95
C GLY A 34 20.63 -9.00 8.45
N GLN A 35 20.58 -10.32 8.33
CA GLN A 35 19.38 -11.05 7.89
C GLN A 35 18.25 -10.97 8.92
N GLN A 36 18.58 -11.01 10.20
CA GLN A 36 17.64 -10.83 11.31
C GLN A 36 17.05 -9.41 11.32
N VAL A 37 17.87 -8.37 11.17
CA VAL A 37 17.39 -6.97 11.09
C VAL A 37 16.51 -6.75 9.86
N GLN A 38 16.89 -7.31 8.71
CA GLN A 38 16.08 -7.24 7.49
C GLN A 38 14.72 -7.93 7.66
N SER A 39 14.68 -9.13 8.25
CA SER A 39 13.42 -9.84 8.50
C SER A 39 12.51 -9.09 9.48
N GLN A 40 13.06 -8.50 10.55
CA GLN A 40 12.30 -7.68 11.50
C GLN A 40 11.75 -6.41 10.83
N SER A 41 12.58 -5.70 10.08
CA SER A 41 12.17 -4.50 9.34
C SER A 41 11.06 -4.82 8.34
N SER A 42 11.17 -5.98 7.67
CA SER A 42 10.16 -6.44 6.73
C SER A 42 8.83 -6.76 7.42
N THR A 43 8.86 -7.48 8.53
CA THR A 43 7.63 -7.80 9.30
C THR A 43 6.97 -6.54 9.86
N SER A 44 7.75 -5.57 10.33
CA SER A 44 7.23 -4.27 10.78
C SER A 44 6.50 -3.56 9.64
N MET A 45 7.14 -3.44 8.47
CA MET A 45 6.55 -2.78 7.30
C MET A 45 5.26 -3.47 6.82
N VAL A 46 5.24 -4.80 6.76
CA VAL A 46 4.02 -5.57 6.43
C VAL A 46 2.90 -5.27 7.44
N THR A 47 3.23 -5.22 8.73
CA THR A 47 2.26 -4.94 9.80
C THR A 47 1.72 -3.52 9.67
N ASP A 48 2.59 -2.53 9.45
CA ASP A 48 2.21 -1.13 9.32
C ASP A 48 1.30 -0.91 8.10
N ILE A 49 1.71 -1.39 6.92
CA ILE A 49 0.95 -1.24 5.68
C ILE A 49 -0.39 -1.96 5.79
N SER A 50 -0.40 -3.22 6.24
CA SER A 50 -1.66 -3.97 6.34
C SER A 50 -2.59 -3.46 7.42
N GLY A 51 -2.05 -2.90 8.52
CA GLY A 51 -2.82 -2.19 9.54
C GLY A 51 -3.50 -0.95 8.96
N GLN A 52 -2.78 -0.15 8.17
CA GLN A 52 -3.37 1.02 7.51
C GLN A 52 -4.40 0.65 6.44
N VAL A 53 -4.15 -0.37 5.62
CA VAL A 53 -5.14 -0.91 4.68
C VAL A 53 -6.43 -1.26 5.40
N SER A 54 -6.31 -2.03 6.50
CA SER A 54 -7.46 -2.46 7.31
C SER A 54 -8.20 -1.28 7.94
N PHE A 55 -7.47 -0.27 8.40
CA PHE A 55 -8.05 0.93 9.00
C PHE A 55 -8.80 1.79 7.97
N ILE A 56 -8.22 1.99 6.79
CA ILE A 56 -8.87 2.76 5.71
C ILE A 56 -10.10 2.01 5.20
N SER A 57 -9.97 0.73 4.88
CA SER A 57 -11.07 -0.07 4.33
C SER A 57 -12.23 -0.20 5.33
N SER A 58 -11.95 -0.42 6.61
CA SER A 58 -12.99 -0.46 7.66
C SER A 58 -13.67 0.90 7.86
N SER A 59 -12.92 2.01 7.80
CA SER A 59 -13.50 3.35 7.88
C SER A 59 -14.43 3.65 6.71
N ILE A 60 -14.07 3.19 5.50
CA ILE A 60 -14.93 3.26 4.32
C ILE A 60 -16.16 2.38 4.52
N SER A 61 -16.00 1.13 4.96
CA SER A 61 -17.11 0.20 5.21
C SER A 61 -18.10 0.73 6.26
N GLU A 62 -17.61 1.32 7.34
CA GLU A 62 -18.48 1.92 8.36
C GLU A 62 -19.25 3.12 7.80
N CYS A 63 -18.58 3.94 6.99
CA CYS A 63 -19.18 5.09 6.34
C CYS A 63 -20.34 4.69 5.40
N ILE A 64 -20.12 3.69 4.54
CA ILE A 64 -21.16 3.22 3.61
C ILE A 64 -22.34 2.54 4.33
N LEU A 65 -22.07 1.85 5.44
CA LEU A 65 -23.12 1.20 6.23
C LEU A 65 -23.96 2.21 7.02
N SER A 66 -23.34 3.32 7.44
CA SER A 66 -24.03 4.38 8.17
C SER A 66 -24.87 5.28 7.25
N HIS A 67 -24.53 5.36 5.96
CA HIS A 67 -25.19 6.23 4.99
C HIS A 67 -25.47 5.50 3.66
N PRO A 68 -26.33 4.47 3.67
CA PRO A 68 -26.58 3.63 2.49
C PRO A 68 -27.25 4.39 1.34
N ASP A 69 -28.09 5.38 1.67
CA ASP A 69 -28.90 6.13 0.70
C ASP A 69 -28.12 7.22 -0.03
N GLN A 70 -26.87 7.50 0.38
CA GLN A 70 -25.95 8.47 -0.23
C GLN A 70 -26.57 9.88 -0.36
N ASP A 71 -25.89 10.78 -1.06
CA ASP A 71 -26.46 12.04 -1.53
C ASP A 71 -27.17 11.82 -2.87
N SER A 72 -28.43 12.23 -2.95
CA SER A 72 -29.28 12.07 -4.13
C SER A 72 -28.83 12.85 -5.37
N GLU A 73 -27.93 13.82 -5.21
CA GLU A 73 -27.39 14.62 -6.32
C GLU A 73 -26.13 14.01 -6.94
N LEU A 74 -25.56 12.96 -6.32
CA LEU A 74 -24.43 12.24 -6.90
C LEU A 74 -24.86 11.48 -8.16
N THR A 75 -24.09 11.64 -9.24
CA THR A 75 -24.30 10.88 -10.47
C THR A 75 -23.28 9.75 -10.60
N THR A 76 -23.54 8.83 -11.52
CA THR A 76 -22.62 7.74 -11.87
C THR A 76 -21.27 8.21 -12.45
N THR A 77 -21.11 9.51 -12.70
CA THR A 77 -19.84 10.12 -13.12
C THR A 77 -18.97 10.48 -11.91
N GLN A 78 -19.54 11.09 -10.88
CA GLN A 78 -18.82 11.39 -9.63
C GLN A 78 -18.53 10.11 -8.85
N GLN A 79 -19.48 9.19 -8.85
CA GLN A 79 -19.45 8.00 -8.01
C GLN A 79 -19.74 6.75 -8.83
N LYS A 80 -18.71 6.25 -9.51
CA LYS A 80 -18.86 5.10 -10.41
C LYS A 80 -19.24 3.82 -9.68
N ASN A 81 -18.84 3.71 -8.41
CA ASN A 81 -19.13 2.58 -7.54
C ASN A 81 -19.87 3.08 -6.30
N ALA A 82 -21.16 3.37 -6.42
CA ALA A 82 -22.03 3.57 -5.28
C ALA A 82 -22.09 2.28 -4.41
N PRO A 83 -22.12 2.36 -3.07
CA PRO A 83 -22.14 3.55 -2.23
C PRO A 83 -20.75 4.00 -1.72
N TYR A 84 -19.65 3.75 -2.44
CA TYR A 84 -18.30 4.06 -1.97
C TYR A 84 -17.96 5.55 -2.10
N PRO A 85 -17.09 6.11 -1.24
CA PRO A 85 -16.70 7.52 -1.29
C PRO A 85 -16.35 8.03 -2.69
N ILE A 86 -16.67 9.28 -2.95
CA ILE A 86 -16.21 9.96 -4.17
C ILE A 86 -14.74 10.35 -4.04
N ASN A 87 -14.07 10.53 -5.18
CA ASN A 87 -12.66 10.92 -5.20
C ASN A 87 -12.48 12.29 -4.51
N PRO A 88 -11.50 12.48 -3.62
CA PRO A 88 -11.38 13.73 -2.86
C PRO A 88 -11.19 14.99 -3.71
N LYS A 89 -10.61 14.87 -4.91
CA LYS A 89 -10.42 15.98 -5.85
C LYS A 89 -11.63 16.23 -6.76
N ASP A 90 -12.71 15.46 -6.63
CA ASP A 90 -13.89 15.60 -7.47
C ASP A 90 -14.49 17.02 -7.35
N PRO A 91 -14.74 17.73 -8.48
CA PRO A 91 -15.29 19.09 -8.48
C PRO A 91 -16.73 19.16 -7.94
N TYR A 92 -17.38 18.02 -7.72
CA TYR A 92 -18.65 17.97 -7.00
C TYR A 92 -18.54 18.59 -5.62
N PHE A 93 -17.40 18.46 -4.92
CA PHE A 93 -17.13 19.12 -3.64
C PHE A 93 -16.94 20.64 -3.81
N ASN A 94 -18.04 21.37 -3.79
CA ASN A 94 -18.12 22.81 -3.96
C ASN A 94 -18.74 23.47 -2.72
N ALA A 95 -19.01 24.78 -2.79
CA ALA A 95 -19.52 25.53 -1.65
C ALA A 95 -20.91 25.07 -1.17
N GLN A 96 -21.60 24.26 -1.97
CA GLN A 96 -22.90 23.69 -1.65
C GLN A 96 -22.79 22.30 -1.02
N SER A 97 -21.75 21.53 -1.35
CA SER A 97 -21.61 20.12 -0.96
C SER A 97 -20.48 19.79 0.01
N ALA A 98 -19.52 20.69 0.24
CA ALA A 98 -18.51 20.43 1.26
C ALA A 98 -17.79 21.69 1.72
N ASP A 99 -17.54 21.77 3.03
CA ASP A 99 -16.50 22.62 3.60
C ASP A 99 -15.41 21.76 4.28
N PRO A 100 -14.11 21.95 3.99
CA PRO A 100 -13.55 22.64 2.82
C PRO A 100 -14.01 22.04 1.48
N LEU A 101 -13.87 22.78 0.38
CA LEU A 101 -14.12 22.35 -1.00
C LEU A 101 -13.27 21.12 -1.41
N SER A 102 -13.33 20.74 -2.69
CA SER A 102 -12.47 19.69 -3.29
C SER A 102 -11.03 19.77 -2.80
N ALA A 103 -10.47 18.62 -2.47
CA ALA A 103 -9.07 18.54 -2.07
C ALA A 103 -8.14 18.84 -3.26
N SER A 104 -6.89 19.19 -2.97
CA SER A 104 -5.86 19.42 -3.98
C SER A 104 -5.41 18.13 -4.69
N ASP A 105 -5.59 16.99 -4.02
CA ASP A 105 -5.17 15.65 -4.42
C ASP A 105 -6.19 14.61 -3.95
N ASP A 106 -6.00 13.37 -4.37
CA ASP A 106 -6.85 12.24 -4.00
C ASP A 106 -6.30 11.48 -2.80
N SER A 107 -5.56 12.13 -1.90
CA SER A 107 -5.08 11.47 -0.70
C SER A 107 -6.23 10.95 0.16
N ALA A 108 -6.10 9.71 0.66
CA ALA A 108 -7.11 9.03 1.44
C ALA A 108 -7.51 9.80 2.72
N LYS A 109 -6.60 10.62 3.27
CA LYS A 109 -6.87 11.52 4.41
C LYS A 109 -8.00 12.52 4.16
N TRP A 110 -8.31 12.80 2.89
CA TRP A 110 -9.36 13.72 2.47
C TRP A 110 -10.68 13.02 2.11
N LEU A 111 -10.78 11.70 2.31
CA LEU A 111 -12.01 10.97 2.03
C LEU A 111 -13.17 11.52 2.85
N ARG A 112 -14.33 11.60 2.20
CA ARG A 112 -15.60 12.03 2.79
C ARG A 112 -16.67 10.98 2.52
N CYS A 113 -17.66 10.90 3.41
CA CYS A 113 -18.73 9.95 3.21
C CYS A 113 -19.59 10.39 2.03
N PRO A 114 -20.06 9.47 1.17
CA PRO A 114 -20.89 9.82 0.03
C PRO A 114 -22.35 10.12 0.41
N GLY A 115 -22.74 9.94 1.67
CA GLY A 115 -23.98 10.46 2.22
C GLY A 115 -23.72 11.56 3.24
N ASN A 116 -24.77 11.99 3.93
CA ASN A 116 -24.83 13.20 4.74
C ASN A 116 -24.69 12.96 6.26
N PRO A 117 -23.47 12.82 6.82
CA PRO A 117 -23.26 12.84 8.26
C PRO A 117 -23.39 14.28 8.79
N GLY A 118 -24.58 14.66 9.25
CA GLY A 118 -24.80 15.89 10.03
C GLY A 118 -25.79 16.90 9.43
N GLY A 119 -26.31 16.67 8.23
CA GLY A 119 -27.31 17.55 7.63
C GLY A 119 -28.72 17.27 8.13
N SER A 120 -29.44 18.35 8.42
CA SER A 120 -30.90 18.38 8.47
C SER A 120 -31.42 19.35 7.41
N GLY A 121 -32.50 18.98 6.72
CA GLY A 121 -33.14 19.78 5.66
C GLY A 121 -32.84 19.32 4.22
N SER A 122 -33.55 19.90 3.26
CA SER A 122 -33.59 19.46 1.84
C SER A 122 -32.36 19.82 1.01
N ASN A 123 -31.42 20.61 1.54
CA ASN A 123 -30.32 21.21 0.78
C ASN A 123 -28.94 21.01 1.44
N ASN A 124 -28.79 20.01 2.30
CA ASN A 124 -27.61 19.89 3.15
C ASN A 124 -26.74 18.72 2.65
N GLN A 125 -25.93 18.99 1.63
CA GLN A 125 -25.04 18.04 0.97
C GLN A 125 -23.69 17.91 1.71
N ASP A 126 -23.56 18.41 2.96
CA ASP A 126 -22.25 18.57 3.62
C ASP A 126 -21.59 17.23 3.99
N HIS A 127 -20.75 16.77 3.08
CA HIS A 127 -20.03 15.51 3.19
C HIS A 127 -18.90 15.63 4.23
N ALA A 128 -19.13 15.25 5.49
CA ALA A 128 -18.05 15.27 6.49
C ALA A 128 -16.89 14.32 6.12
N ARG A 129 -15.67 14.70 6.51
CA ARG A 129 -14.47 13.87 6.33
C ARG A 129 -14.52 12.61 7.18
N LEU A 130 -14.10 11.49 6.60
CA LEU A 130 -13.90 10.21 7.31
C LEU A 130 -12.78 10.34 8.34
N PHE A 131 -11.74 11.12 8.04
CA PHE A 131 -10.59 11.33 8.91
C PHE A 131 -10.48 12.80 9.31
N GLY A 132 -10.58 13.08 10.60
CA GLY A 132 -10.49 14.41 11.17
C GLY A 132 -11.18 14.54 12.52
N GLY A 133 -11.16 15.75 13.07
CA GLY A 133 -11.76 16.04 14.37
C GLY A 133 -13.25 15.74 14.46
N SER A 134 -13.99 15.88 13.35
CA SER A 134 -15.44 15.63 13.30
C SER A 134 -15.80 14.14 13.42
N SER A 135 -14.97 13.24 12.89
CA SER A 135 -15.21 11.79 12.97
C SER A 135 -14.54 11.14 14.17
N GLY A 136 -13.61 11.84 14.84
CA GLY A 136 -12.74 11.29 15.88
C GLY A 136 -11.73 10.26 15.37
N LYS A 137 -11.71 9.98 14.06
CA LYS A 137 -10.78 9.04 13.41
C LYS A 137 -9.66 9.84 12.77
N PHE A 138 -8.42 9.45 13.01
CA PHE A 138 -7.27 10.08 12.40
C PHE A 138 -6.49 9.04 11.62
N LEU A 139 -6.30 9.29 10.32
CA LEU A 139 -5.43 8.45 9.52
C LEU A 139 -4.01 8.54 10.11
N PRO A 140 -3.37 7.42 10.46
CA PRO A 140 -1.98 7.43 10.89
C PRO A 140 -1.11 8.03 9.78
N PRO A 141 0.10 8.53 10.13
CA PRO A 141 1.05 9.00 9.12
C PRO A 141 1.34 7.89 8.11
N ALA A 142 1.72 8.26 6.89
CA ALA A 142 2.10 7.29 5.86
C ALA A 142 3.13 6.28 6.39
N PRO A 143 3.06 5.01 5.94
CA PRO A 143 4.06 4.01 6.32
C PRO A 143 5.47 4.55 6.03
N ALA A 144 6.43 4.24 6.90
CA ALA A 144 7.79 4.73 6.73
C ALA A 144 8.31 4.33 5.34
N MET A 145 8.92 5.29 4.63
CA MET A 145 9.45 5.13 3.27
C MET A 145 8.41 5.11 2.14
N PHE A 146 7.12 5.27 2.46
CA PHE A 146 6.04 5.34 1.49
C PHE A 146 5.40 6.74 1.43
N SER A 147 4.73 7.02 0.33
CA SER A 147 3.88 8.20 0.17
C SER A 147 2.57 8.04 0.94
N ASP A 148 1.86 9.15 1.14
CA ASP A 148 0.47 9.12 1.57
C ASP A 148 -0.34 8.17 0.67
N TRP A 149 -1.33 7.51 1.27
CA TRP A 149 -2.30 6.72 0.53
C TRP A 149 -3.12 7.63 -0.38
N THR A 150 -3.36 7.17 -1.59
CA THR A 150 -4.26 7.77 -2.57
C THR A 150 -5.46 6.87 -2.77
N TYR A 151 -6.60 7.45 -3.08
CA TYR A 151 -7.86 6.75 -3.31
C TYR A 151 -8.30 6.89 -4.77
N TYR A 152 -8.98 5.87 -5.26
CA TYR A 152 -9.63 5.87 -6.56
C TYR A 152 -11.00 5.20 -6.45
N ASN A 153 -12.01 5.85 -7.04
CA ASN A 153 -13.31 5.29 -7.36
C ASN A 153 -13.65 5.62 -8.81
N GLY A 154 -13.64 4.63 -9.70
CA GLY A 154 -13.86 4.83 -11.13
C GLY A 154 -14.30 3.57 -11.86
N ALA A 155 -14.13 3.56 -13.18
CA ALA A 155 -14.59 2.48 -14.06
C ALA A 155 -14.09 1.09 -13.63
N ASP A 156 -12.85 1.03 -13.13
CA ASP A 156 -12.15 -0.21 -12.78
C ASP A 156 -12.49 -0.74 -11.38
N GLY A 157 -13.27 0.01 -10.62
CA GLY A 157 -13.64 -0.32 -9.25
C GLY A 157 -13.14 0.70 -8.25
N VAL A 158 -12.75 0.22 -7.07
CA VAL A 158 -12.35 1.05 -5.94
C VAL A 158 -11.06 0.51 -5.36
N TYR A 159 -10.04 1.36 -5.23
CA TYR A 159 -8.77 0.97 -4.62
C TYR A 159 -8.15 2.09 -3.79
N ILE A 160 -7.21 1.69 -2.94
CA ILE A 160 -6.22 2.58 -2.34
C ILE A 160 -4.83 2.18 -2.79
N MET A 161 -3.94 3.16 -2.95
CA MET A 161 -2.59 2.92 -3.41
C MET A 161 -1.60 3.80 -2.67
N THR A 162 -0.46 3.22 -2.33
CA THR A 162 0.72 3.95 -1.87
C THR A 162 1.91 3.63 -2.76
N THR A 163 2.90 4.52 -2.77
CA THR A 163 4.08 4.41 -3.63
C THR A 163 5.35 4.64 -2.84
N THR A 164 6.46 4.09 -3.31
CA THR A 164 7.78 4.40 -2.78
C THR A 164 8.81 4.53 -3.90
N THR A 165 9.76 5.45 -3.73
CA THR A 165 10.98 5.56 -4.55
C THR A 165 12.17 4.86 -3.90
N LYS A 166 11.99 4.27 -2.71
CA LYS A 166 13.06 3.64 -1.96
C LYS A 166 13.34 2.23 -2.51
N THR A 167 14.60 1.84 -2.47
CA THR A 167 15.10 0.61 -3.12
C THR A 167 15.72 -0.37 -2.13
N ASP A 168 15.56 -0.13 -0.83
CA ASP A 168 16.12 -1.00 0.21
C ASP A 168 15.63 -2.46 0.04
N PRO A 169 16.51 -3.46 0.15
CA PRO A 169 16.16 -4.86 -0.15
C PRO A 169 14.96 -5.39 0.65
N PHE A 170 14.79 -4.93 1.90
CA PHE A 170 13.68 -5.36 2.74
C PHE A 170 12.32 -4.85 2.23
N ILE A 171 12.26 -3.78 1.43
CA ILE A 171 11.01 -3.31 0.81
C ILE A 171 10.48 -4.36 -0.16
N THR A 172 11.32 -4.86 -1.07
CA THR A 172 10.92 -5.88 -2.04
C THR A 172 10.41 -7.14 -1.34
N SER A 173 11.11 -7.59 -0.28
CA SER A 173 10.65 -8.72 0.52
C SER A 173 9.32 -8.45 1.23
N SER A 174 9.11 -7.22 1.72
CA SER A 174 7.85 -6.84 2.38
C SER A 174 6.69 -6.76 1.41
N MET A 175 6.92 -6.26 0.20
CA MET A 175 5.89 -6.19 -0.84
C MET A 175 5.47 -7.59 -1.26
N ALA A 176 6.42 -8.50 -1.49
CA ALA A 176 6.10 -9.90 -1.79
C ALA A 176 5.31 -10.59 -0.66
N LYS A 177 5.58 -10.25 0.61
CA LYS A 177 4.81 -10.76 1.75
C LYS A 177 3.41 -10.16 1.85
N LEU A 178 3.24 -8.88 1.49
CA LEU A 178 1.93 -8.23 1.44
C LEU A 178 1.09 -8.79 0.31
N ASP A 179 1.69 -8.93 -0.87
CA ASP A 179 1.09 -9.55 -2.05
C ASP A 179 0.65 -10.98 -1.76
N ALA A 180 1.46 -11.77 -1.05
CA ALA A 180 1.08 -13.12 -0.61
C ALA A 180 0.05 -13.13 0.55
N LYS A 181 -0.08 -12.04 1.31
CA LYS A 181 -1.00 -11.93 2.45
C LYS A 181 -2.42 -11.64 1.98
N TYR A 182 -2.56 -10.74 1.02
CA TYR A 182 -3.83 -10.49 0.35
C TYR A 182 -4.01 -11.55 -0.72
N SER A 183 -5.24 -12.03 -0.91
CA SER A 183 -5.45 -13.08 -1.91
C SER A 183 -5.19 -12.54 -3.32
N ASN A 184 -4.95 -13.43 -4.29
CA ASN A 184 -4.87 -13.04 -5.71
C ASN A 184 -6.04 -12.12 -6.05
N CYS A 185 -5.77 -11.01 -6.74
CA CYS A 185 -6.74 -9.99 -7.14
C CYS A 185 -7.23 -9.02 -6.04
N GLU A 186 -6.80 -9.15 -4.78
CA GLU A 186 -7.09 -8.15 -3.74
C GLU A 186 -5.98 -7.10 -3.61
N SER A 187 -4.75 -7.46 -3.96
CA SER A 187 -3.65 -6.50 -4.02
C SER A 187 -2.71 -6.83 -5.16
N GLU A 188 -1.90 -5.84 -5.54
CA GLU A 188 -0.82 -6.06 -6.49
C GLU A 188 0.36 -5.12 -6.20
N VAL A 189 1.54 -5.60 -6.59
CA VAL A 189 2.80 -4.86 -6.52
C VAL A 189 3.25 -4.51 -7.94
N ILE A 190 3.19 -3.22 -8.28
CA ILE A 190 3.57 -2.72 -9.60
C ILE A 190 4.98 -2.12 -9.50
N ASP A 191 5.98 -2.87 -9.95
CA ASP A 191 7.38 -2.40 -9.94
C ASP A 191 7.73 -1.64 -11.21
N ARG A 192 7.91 -0.31 -11.09
CA ARG A 192 8.36 0.58 -12.17
C ARG A 192 9.72 1.20 -11.87
N ARG A 193 10.47 0.69 -10.89
CA ARG A 193 11.75 1.29 -10.45
C ARG A 193 12.78 1.41 -11.57
N THR A 194 12.76 0.46 -12.51
CA THR A 194 13.66 0.40 -13.68
C THR A 194 12.93 0.60 -15.02
N LEU A 195 11.64 0.97 -14.99
CA LEU A 195 10.77 1.05 -16.16
C LEU A 195 10.11 2.44 -16.28
N GLY A 196 9.48 2.74 -17.42
CA GLY A 196 8.69 3.97 -17.60
C GLY A 196 7.39 3.95 -16.78
N SER A 197 6.63 5.04 -16.75
CA SER A 197 5.31 5.05 -16.09
C SER A 197 4.37 4.02 -16.74
N LEU A 198 3.50 3.41 -15.93
CA LEU A 198 2.44 2.52 -16.40
C LEU A 198 1.08 3.14 -16.08
N THR A 199 0.19 3.22 -17.06
CA THR A 199 -1.22 3.56 -16.83
C THR A 199 -1.91 2.37 -16.16
N ILE A 200 -2.58 2.62 -15.04
CA ILE A 200 -3.16 1.57 -14.18
C ILE A 200 -4.68 1.70 -14.03
N THR A 201 -5.31 2.69 -14.69
CA THR A 201 -6.77 2.80 -14.82
C THR A 201 -7.18 3.03 -16.28
N THR A 202 -8.38 2.60 -16.63
CA THR A 202 -8.98 2.75 -17.96
C THR A 202 -9.66 4.09 -18.17
N ASP A 203 -9.97 4.81 -17.10
CA ASP A 203 -10.71 6.07 -17.12
C ASP A 203 -9.93 7.24 -16.49
N THR A 204 -10.47 8.44 -16.71
CA THR A 204 -10.08 9.66 -16.02
C THR A 204 -11.24 10.06 -15.11
N THR A 205 -11.02 10.06 -13.79
CA THR A 205 -12.05 10.46 -12.82
C THR A 205 -12.22 11.98 -12.83
N PRO A 206 -13.39 12.51 -12.44
CA PRO A 206 -13.58 13.95 -12.30
C PRO A 206 -12.50 14.58 -11.41
N GLY A 207 -12.09 15.80 -11.74
CA GLY A 207 -10.99 16.50 -11.06
C GLY A 207 -9.57 16.05 -11.47
N SER A 208 -9.45 14.95 -12.20
CA SER A 208 -8.18 14.49 -12.79
C SER A 208 -8.04 14.92 -14.26
N THR A 209 -6.81 15.16 -14.69
CA THR A 209 -6.48 15.53 -16.08
C THR A 209 -6.07 14.35 -16.94
N ALA A 210 -5.85 13.18 -16.33
CA ALA A 210 -5.43 11.95 -17.00
C ALA A 210 -5.81 10.72 -16.15
N ALA A 211 -5.74 9.54 -16.76
CA ALA A 211 -5.83 8.26 -16.07
C ALA A 211 -4.73 8.10 -15.02
N ARG A 212 -4.98 7.29 -13.99
CA ARG A 212 -4.01 7.04 -12.92
C ARG A 212 -2.85 6.23 -13.45
N THR A 213 -1.68 6.51 -12.92
CA THR A 213 -0.44 5.82 -13.31
C THR A 213 0.31 5.36 -12.08
N CYS A 214 1.00 4.23 -12.18
CA CYS A 214 2.17 3.97 -11.36
C CYS A 214 3.38 4.68 -12.02
N PRO A 215 3.95 5.74 -11.42
CA PRO A 215 4.99 6.55 -12.05
C PRO A 215 6.29 5.77 -12.30
N ALA A 216 7.07 6.21 -13.28
CA ALA A 216 8.44 5.73 -13.47
C ALA A 216 9.27 5.90 -12.19
N SER A 217 10.26 5.01 -11.99
CA SER A 217 11.16 5.03 -10.84
C SER A 217 10.48 4.84 -9.47
N THR A 218 9.28 4.23 -9.44
CA THR A 218 8.55 3.92 -8.21
C THR A 218 8.14 2.46 -8.12
N LEU A 219 7.89 2.01 -6.90
CA LEU A 219 7.18 0.78 -6.58
C LEU A 219 5.80 1.16 -6.03
N CYS A 220 4.74 0.69 -6.66
CA CYS A 220 3.38 0.95 -6.22
C CYS A 220 2.79 -0.29 -5.57
N PHE A 221 2.18 -0.13 -4.39
CA PHE A 221 1.35 -1.13 -3.76
C PHE A 221 -0.09 -0.67 -3.84
N ARG A 222 -0.93 -1.45 -4.54
CA ARG A 222 -2.35 -1.17 -4.71
C ARG A 222 -3.17 -2.25 -4.03
N TYR A 223 -4.18 -1.83 -3.27
CA TYR A 223 -5.14 -2.71 -2.61
C TYR A 223 -6.55 -2.38 -3.13
N TRP A 224 -7.21 -3.38 -3.70
CA TRP A 224 -8.55 -3.28 -4.24
C TRP A 224 -9.59 -3.51 -3.15
N ILE A 225 -10.49 -2.54 -3.01
CA ILE A 225 -11.71 -2.66 -2.20
C ILE A 225 -12.82 -3.28 -3.06
N ILE A 226 -12.87 -2.89 -4.34
CA ILE A 226 -13.69 -3.53 -5.37
C ILE A 226 -12.82 -3.64 -6.62
N LEU A 227 -12.66 -4.86 -7.14
CA LEU A 227 -12.04 -5.08 -8.44
C LEU A 227 -13.13 -5.40 -9.48
N LYS A 228 -13.05 -4.78 -10.67
CA LYS A 228 -13.96 -5.04 -11.80
C LYS A 228 -13.25 -5.64 -13.01
N PRO A 229 -14.00 -6.30 -13.92
CA PRO A 229 -13.50 -6.83 -15.20
C PRO A 229 -12.77 -5.87 -16.12
N THR A 230 -12.99 -4.56 -15.96
CA THR A 230 -12.31 -3.56 -16.77
C THR A 230 -10.94 -3.18 -16.22
N ALA A 231 -10.61 -3.59 -15.00
CA ALA A 231 -9.42 -3.16 -14.31
C ALA A 231 -8.15 -3.62 -15.02
N ILE A 232 -7.20 -2.70 -15.12
CA ILE A 232 -5.83 -3.03 -15.50
C ILE A 232 -5.16 -3.64 -14.27
N HIS A 233 -5.10 -4.97 -14.21
CA HIS A 233 -4.51 -5.75 -13.11
C HIS A 233 -3.34 -6.61 -13.63
N GLN A 234 -2.29 -6.80 -12.84
CA GLN A 234 -1.15 -7.63 -13.27
C GLN A 234 -1.39 -9.13 -13.14
N ASP A 235 -2.11 -9.57 -12.11
CA ASP A 235 -2.43 -10.98 -11.92
C ASP A 235 -3.41 -11.49 -12.97
N THR A 236 -3.21 -12.74 -13.39
CA THR A 236 -4.12 -13.45 -14.29
C THR A 236 -5.34 -13.96 -13.53
N ASP A 237 -6.44 -14.20 -14.25
CA ASP A 237 -7.68 -14.79 -13.73
C ASP A 237 -8.41 -13.94 -12.68
N CYS A 238 -8.14 -12.64 -12.66
CA CYS A 238 -8.96 -11.68 -11.92
C CYS A 238 -10.27 -11.37 -12.67
N PRO A 239 -11.36 -11.05 -11.93
CA PRO A 239 -12.67 -10.73 -12.50
C PRO A 239 -12.59 -9.70 -13.61
#